data_AF-A0A9X7B7F7-F1
#
_entry.id   AF-A0A9X7B7F7-F1
#
_cell.length_a   1.000
_cell.length_b   1.000
_cell.length_c   1.000
_cell.angle_alpha   90.00
_cell.angle_beta   90.00
_cell.angle_gamma   90.00
#
_symmetry.space_group_name_H-M   'P 1'
#
loop_
_entity.id
_entity.type
_entity.pdbx_description
1 polymer ?
#
loop_
_entity_poly.entity_id
_entity_poly.type
_entity_poly.pdbx_seq_one_letter_code
_entity_poly.pdbx_strand_id
1 'polypeptide(L)'
;MEKYIVNYHTGVTEEVEVNGLSEAKKVAEEGIAYTQENITIETLDGEIITTAYWYGVSPQEDDDVLETVGGGFYQIWSDELGE
;
A
#
# COMPACT_ATOMS: atom_id res chain seq x y z
N MET A 1 13.05 -15.92 -3.65
CA MET A 1 11.75 -15.48 -3.13
C MET A 1 12.00 -14.87 -1.78
N GLU A 2 11.40 -13.72 -1.55
CA GLU A 2 11.46 -12.90 -0.35
C GLU A 2 10.08 -12.88 0.28
N LYS A 3 10.03 -12.70 1.60
CA LYS A 3 8.79 -12.65 2.36
C LYS A 3 8.54 -11.23 2.84
N TYR A 4 7.30 -10.80 2.65
CA TYR A 4 6.80 -9.50 3.06
C TYR A 4 5.48 -9.67 3.81
N ILE A 5 5.16 -8.70 4.65
CA ILE A 5 3.86 -8.60 5.29
C ILE A 5 3.11 -7.44 4.61
N VAL A 6 1.94 -7.73 4.05
CA VAL A 6 0.99 -6.71 3.60
C VAL A 6 0.00 -6.45 4.73
N ASN A 7 -0.06 -5.20 5.17
CA ASN A 7 -0.91 -4.78 6.27
C ASN A 7 -1.84 -3.65 5.83
N TYR A 8 -3.14 -3.98 5.77
CA TYR A 8 -4.21 -3.02 5.48
C TYR A 8 -4.74 -2.32 6.74
N HIS A 9 -4.09 -2.56 7.90
CA HIS A 9 -4.43 -2.03 9.22
C HIS A 9 -5.88 -2.31 9.67
N THR A 10 -6.49 -3.38 9.14
CA THR A 10 -7.84 -3.84 9.52
C THR A 10 -7.86 -4.85 10.68
N GLY A 11 -6.69 -5.12 11.27
CA GLY A 11 -6.49 -6.15 12.31
C GLY A 11 -6.11 -7.53 11.76
N VAL A 12 -5.94 -7.66 10.43
CA VAL A 12 -5.40 -8.85 9.76
C VAL A 12 -4.23 -8.43 8.88
N THR A 13 -3.16 -9.21 8.92
CA THR A 13 -1.96 -9.07 8.08
C THR A 13 -1.84 -10.27 7.16
N GLU A 14 -1.34 -10.07 5.94
CA GLU A 14 -1.10 -11.13 4.97
C GLU A 14 0.40 -11.32 4.74
N GLU A 15 0.93 -12.53 4.98
CA GLU A 15 2.31 -12.88 4.62
C GLU A 15 2.34 -13.34 3.15
N VAL A 16 3.17 -12.70 2.34
CA VAL A 16 3.32 -12.99 0.91
C VAL A 16 4.77 -13.39 0.60
N GLU A 17 4.93 -14.45 -0.20
CA GLU A 17 6.24 -14.91 -0.69
C GLU A 17 6.35 -14.65 -2.19
N VAL A 18 7.22 -13.71 -2.59
CA VAL A 18 7.29 -13.15 -3.95
C VAL A 18 8.74 -12.93 -4.41
N ASN A 19 8.98 -12.51 -5.65
CA ASN A 19 10.34 -12.29 -6.18
C ASN A 19 10.92 -10.89 -5.92
N GLY A 20 10.18 -10.02 -5.22
CA GLY A 20 10.67 -8.70 -4.80
C GLY A 20 9.54 -7.74 -4.42
N LEU A 21 9.92 -6.55 -3.95
CA LEU A 21 8.99 -5.51 -3.50
C LEU A 21 7.92 -5.15 -4.55
N SER A 22 8.29 -5.05 -5.83
CA SER A 22 7.32 -4.75 -6.89
C SER A 22 6.22 -5.81 -7.07
N GLU A 23 6.50 -7.08 -6.76
CA GLU A 23 5.46 -8.11 -6.76
C GLU A 23 4.60 -8.03 -5.49
N ALA A 24 5.20 -7.72 -4.33
CA ALA A 24 4.45 -7.50 -3.09
C ALA A 24 3.46 -6.32 -3.23
N LYS A 25 3.87 -5.23 -3.88
CA LYS A 25 3.01 -4.08 -4.20
C LYS A 25 1.79 -4.47 -5.03
N LYS A 26 1.97 -5.29 -6.06
CA LYS A 26 0.86 -5.79 -6.88
C LYS A 26 -0.13 -6.62 -6.07
N VAL A 27 0.35 -7.51 -5.21
CA VAL A 27 -0.53 -8.29 -4.32
C VAL A 27 -1.29 -7.34 -3.39
N ALA A 28 -0.60 -6.34 -2.83
CA ALA A 28 -1.24 -5.35 -1.98
C ALA A 28 -2.33 -4.56 -2.71
N GLU A 29 -2.06 -4.13 -3.95
CA GLU A 29 -2.98 -3.43 -4.84
C GLU A 29 -4.22 -4.26 -5.19
N GLU A 30 -4.06 -5.56 -5.46
CA GLU A 30 -5.19 -6.48 -5.72
C GLU A 30 -6.13 -6.63 -4.51
N GLY A 31 -5.61 -6.45 -3.30
CA GLY A 31 -6.40 -6.47 -2.06
C GLY A 31 -6.93 -5.11 -1.59
N ILE A 32 -6.75 -4.03 -2.38
CA ILE A 32 -7.26 -2.70 -2.01
C ILE A 32 -8.77 -2.74 -1.80
N ALA A 33 -9.18 -2.29 -0.61
CA ALA A 33 -10.57 -2.09 -0.24
C ALA A 33 -10.73 -0.74 0.45
N TYR A 34 -11.98 -0.30 0.58
CA TYR A 34 -12.31 0.90 1.34
C TYR A 34 -12.18 0.67 2.85
N THR A 35 -10.95 0.74 3.36
CA THR A 35 -10.63 0.58 4.80
C THR A 35 -10.49 1.92 5.52
N GLN A 36 -10.27 3.00 4.77
CA GLN A 36 -9.92 4.34 5.28
C GLN A 36 -8.58 4.39 6.05
N GLU A 37 -7.77 3.34 5.95
CA GLU A 37 -6.47 3.20 6.60
C GLU A 37 -5.36 3.17 5.56
N ASN A 38 -4.11 3.44 5.95
CA ASN A 38 -2.97 3.26 5.06
C ASN A 38 -2.75 1.77 4.73
N ILE A 39 -1.98 1.50 3.68
CA ILE A 39 -1.50 0.16 3.36
C ILE A 39 0.01 0.17 3.48
N THR A 40 0.56 -0.75 4.27
CA THR A 40 2.00 -0.88 4.44
C THR A 40 2.49 -2.23 3.94
N ILE A 41 3.71 -2.23 3.39
CA ILE A 41 4.48 -3.43 3.14
C ILE A 41 5.63 -3.42 4.15
N GLU A 42 5.70 -4.47 4.97
CA GLU A 42 6.63 -4.58 6.09
C GLU A 42 7.56 -5.79 5.92
N THR A 43 8.71 -5.75 6.60
CA THR A 43 9.56 -6.92 6.83
C THR A 43 8.88 -7.88 7.82
N LEU A 44 9.37 -9.12 7.93
CA LEU A 44 8.88 -10.08 8.94
C LEU A 44 9.10 -9.63 10.39
N ASP A 45 10.02 -8.68 10.61
CA ASP A 45 10.29 -8.08 11.92
C ASP A 45 9.39 -6.86 12.21
N GLY A 46 8.50 -6.49 11.27
CA GLY A 46 7.57 -5.36 11.40
C GLY A 46 8.15 -4.01 11.01
N GLU A 47 9.27 -3.98 10.27
CA GLU A 47 9.82 -2.73 9.74
C GLU A 47 9.09 -2.34 8.45
N ILE A 48 8.54 -1.12 8.39
CA ILE A 48 7.83 -0.63 7.21
C ILE A 48 8.84 -0.31 6.10
N ILE A 49 8.66 -0.94 4.94
CA ILE A 49 9.47 -0.73 3.74
C ILE A 49 8.87 0.40 2.90
N THR A 50 7.55 0.38 2.71
CA THR A 50 6.83 1.38 1.94
C THR A 50 5.37 1.47 2.36
N THR A 51 4.75 2.61 2.10
CA THR A 51 3.37 2.93 2.48
C THR A 51 2.62 3.51 1.29
N ALA A 52 1.41 3.02 1.02
CA ALA A 52 0.41 3.72 0.21
C ALA A 52 -0.51 4.49 1.16
N TYR A 53 -0.42 5.82 1.12
CA TYR A 53 -1.16 6.70 2.04
C TYR A 53 -2.60 6.88 1.59
N TRP A 54 -3.54 6.74 2.52
CA TRP A 54 -4.94 7.00 2.27
C TRP A 54 -5.28 8.49 2.45
N TYR A 55 -5.96 9.06 1.47
CA TYR A 55 -6.51 10.40 1.49
C TYR A 55 -8.03 10.32 1.30
N GLY A 56 -8.79 10.66 2.36
CA GLY A 56 -10.25 10.64 2.37
C GLY A 56 -10.94 11.75 1.57
N VAL A 57 -10.27 12.27 0.54
CA VAL A 57 -10.73 13.35 -0.33
C VAL A 57 -10.48 12.96 -1.79
N SER A 58 -11.23 13.52 -2.74
CA SER A 58 -10.97 13.27 -4.15
C SER A 58 -9.58 13.80 -4.54
N PRO A 59 -8.82 13.06 -5.37
CA PRO A 59 -7.50 13.52 -5.81
C PRO A 59 -7.61 14.77 -6.70
N GLN A 60 -6.57 15.60 -6.63
CA GLN A 60 -6.34 16.78 -7.46
C GLN A 60 -5.45 16.42 -8.66
N GLU A 61 -5.31 17.32 -9.63
CA GLU A 61 -4.52 17.08 -10.86
C GLU A 61 -3.03 16.80 -10.59
N ASP A 62 -2.49 17.33 -9.49
CA ASP A 62 -1.08 17.18 -9.10
C ASP A 62 -0.84 16.04 -8.10
N ASP A 63 -1.88 15.26 -7.74
CA ASP A 63 -1.71 14.13 -6.81
C ASP A 63 -1.19 12.88 -7.53
N ASP A 64 -0.16 12.26 -6.96
CA ASP A 64 0.32 10.95 -7.41
C ASP A 64 -0.61 9.83 -6.92
N VAL A 65 -1.61 9.47 -7.73
CA VAL A 65 -2.65 8.49 -7.36
C VAL A 65 -2.26 7.07 -7.73
N LEU A 66 -2.36 6.15 -6.76
CA LEU A 66 -2.31 4.70 -6.96
C LEU A 66 -3.68 4.14 -7.35
N GLU A 67 -4.69 4.38 -6.52
CA GLU A 67 -6.05 3.84 -6.72
C GLU A 67 -7.10 4.76 -6.08
N THR A 68 -8.27 4.87 -6.70
CA THR A 68 -9.40 5.65 -6.16
C THR A 68 -10.49 4.72 -5.63
N VAL A 69 -10.90 4.91 -4.38
CA VAL A 69 -11.90 4.04 -3.75
C VAL A 69 -12.74 4.83 -2.73
N GLY A 70 -14.04 4.57 -2.64
CA GLY A 70 -14.91 5.17 -1.59
C GLY A 70 -14.86 6.69 -1.44
N GLY A 71 -14.61 7.43 -2.54
CA GLY A 71 -14.57 8.89 -2.57
C GLY A 71 -13.22 9.53 -2.17
N GLY A 72 -12.25 8.70 -1.80
CA GLY A 72 -10.86 9.10 -1.58
C GLY A 72 -9.90 8.38 -2.53
N PHE A 73 -8.61 8.47 -2.24
CA PHE A 73 -7.58 7.79 -3.01
C PHE A 73 -6.42 7.29 -2.13
N TYR A 74 -5.74 6.26 -2.62
CA TYR A 74 -4.41 5.90 -2.17
C TYR A 74 -3.38 6.61 -3.04
N GLN A 75 -2.40 7.25 -2.42
CA GLN A 75 -1.23 7.78 -3.11
C GLN A 75 -0.32 6.63 -3.58
N ILE A 76 0.48 6.87 -4.62
CA ILE A 76 1.57 5.95 -5.00
C ILE A 76 2.46 5.64 -3.80
N TRP A 77 3.13 4.49 -3.86
CA TRP A 77 3.96 4.01 -2.77
C TRP A 77 5.04 5.03 -2.39
N SER A 78 5.28 5.17 -1.08
CA SER A 78 6.18 6.19 -0.54
C SER A 78 7.62 6.11 -1.03
N ASP A 79 8.09 4.93 -1.47
CA ASP A 79 9.41 4.75 -2.09
C ASP A 79 9.48 5.21 -3.56
N GLU A 80 8.33 5.48 -4.18
CA GLU A 80 8.20 5.94 -5.58
C GLU A 80 7.90 7.44 -5.67
N LEU A 81 7.56 8.08 -4.55
CA LEU A 81 7.52 9.54 -4.45
C LEU A 81 8.96 10.04 -4.50
N GLY A 82 9.32 10.72 -5.59
CA GLY A 82 10.67 11.25 -5.78
C GLY A 82 11.10 12.19 -4.65
N GLU A 83 12.40 12.17 -4.31
CA GLU A 83 13.03 13.14 -3.38
C GLU A 83 12.97 14.59 -3.89
#